data_AF-A0AAW3YZG8-F1
#
_entry.id   AF-A0AAW3YZG8-F1
#
_cell.length_a   1.000
_cell.length_b   1.000
_cell.length_c   1.000
_cell.angle_alpha   90.00
_cell.angle_beta   90.00
_cell.angle_gamma   90.00
#
_symmetry.space_group_name_H-M   'P 1'
#
loop_
_entity.id
_entity.type
_entity.pdbx_description
1 polymer ?
#
loop_
_entity_poly.entity_id
_entity_poly.type
_entity_poly.pdbx_seq_one_letter_code
_entity_poly.pdbx_strand_id
1 'polypeptide(L)' 'MKVVNNFRVIMAVKNIDNVAELVRMTGVSRNSINKLWRNDNVSSLRIDTLLPICEKLNVKLSDLIEYI' A
#
# COMPACT_ATOMS: atom_id res chain seq x y z
N MET A 1 4.66 -5.62 18.28
CA MET A 1 3.69 -4.80 17.54
C MET A 1 3.45 -5.47 16.21
N LYS A 2 2.22 -5.87 15.91
CA LYS A 2 1.85 -6.55 14.67
C LYS A 2 1.20 -5.52 13.74
N VAL A 3 1.53 -5.59 12.45
CA VAL A 3 0.94 -4.71 11.43
C VAL A 3 -0.11 -5.49 10.66
N VAL A 4 -1.32 -4.97 10.61
CA VAL A 4 -2.36 -5.40 9.66
C VAL A 4 -2.21 -4.58 8.40
N ASN A 5 -2.24 -5.23 7.25
CA ASN A 5 -2.01 -4.63 5.95
C ASN A 5 -3.13 -5.06 4.99
N ASN A 6 -3.99 -4.11 4.64
CA ASN A 6 -5.17 -4.35 3.82
C ASN A 6 -4.93 -4.09 2.33
N PHE A 7 -3.68 -3.85 1.92
CA PHE A 7 -3.36 -3.40 0.57
C PHE A 7 -3.93 -4.31 -0.54
N ARG A 8 -3.81 -5.63 -0.40
CA ARG A 8 -4.37 -6.58 -1.40
C ARG A 8 -5.89 -6.52 -1.49
N VAL A 9 -6.57 -6.31 -0.36
CA VAL A 9 -8.04 -6.18 -0.31
C VAL A 9 -8.45 -4.90 -1.03
N ILE A 10 -7.76 -3.79 -0.76
CA ILE A 10 -8.00 -2.51 -1.43
C ILE A 10 -7.79 -2.64 -2.94
N MET A 11 -6.71 -3.30 -3.39
CA MET A 11 -6.46 -3.55 -4.80
C MET A 11 -7.60 -4.32 -5.47
N ALA A 12 -8.08 -5.40 -4.83
CA ALA A 12 -9.18 -6.21 -5.35
C ALA A 12 -10.48 -5.39 -5.46
N VAL A 13 -10.84 -4.60 -4.43
CA VAL A 13 -12.03 -3.74 -4.44
C VAL A 13 -11.94 -2.65 -5.52
N LYS A 14 -10.72 -2.20 -5.83
CA LYS A 14 -10.43 -1.16 -6.83
C LYS A 14 -10.22 -1.71 -8.25
N ASN A 15 -10.30 -3.01 -8.46
CA ASN A 15 -9.99 -3.69 -9.73
C ASN A 15 -8.57 -3.36 -10.26
N ILE A 16 -7.58 -3.35 -9.37
CA ILE A 16 -6.17 -3.13 -9.74
C ILE A 16 -5.46 -4.47 -9.76
N ASP A 17 -5.11 -4.95 -10.96
CA ASP A 17 -4.70 -6.34 -11.16
C ASP A 17 -3.21 -6.59 -10.90
N ASN A 18 -2.38 -5.55 -10.92
CA ASN A 18 -0.94 -5.75 -10.84
C ASN A 18 -0.16 -4.60 -10.18
N VAL A 19 0.99 -4.95 -9.62
CA VAL A 19 1.93 -4.01 -8.99
C VAL A 19 2.48 -2.97 -9.98
N ALA A 20 2.63 -3.32 -11.26
CA ALA A 20 3.19 -2.39 -12.24
C ALA A 20 2.27 -1.17 -12.47
N GLU A 21 0.95 -1.40 -12.45
CA GLU A 21 -0.06 -0.36 -12.52
C GLU A 21 0.02 0.58 -11.32
N LEU A 22 0.12 0.05 -10.10
CA LEU A 22 0.28 0.85 -8.89
C LEU A 22 1.53 1.73 -8.93
N VAL A 23 2.67 1.19 -9.39
CA VAL A 23 3.90 1.98 -9.54
C VAL A 23 3.67 3.16 -10.49
N ARG A 24 2.97 2.94 -11.61
CA ARG A 24 2.63 4.03 -12.56
C ARG A 24 1.66 5.05 -11.97
N MET A 25 0.62 4.59 -11.27
CA MET A 25 -0.42 5.46 -10.71
C MET A 25 0.08 6.30 -9.53
N THR A 26 0.88 5.70 -8.65
CA THR A 26 1.32 6.30 -7.38
C THR A 26 2.66 7.01 -7.48
N GLY A 27 3.49 6.67 -8.47
CA GLY A 27 4.88 7.13 -8.55
C GLY A 27 5.78 6.52 -7.47
N VAL A 28 5.26 5.66 -6.61
CA VAL A 28 6.02 5.02 -5.53
C VAL A 28 6.89 3.91 -6.09
N SER A 29 8.09 3.76 -5.51
CA SER A 29 9.05 2.74 -5.94
C SER A 29 8.43 1.34 -5.91
N ARG A 30 8.79 0.50 -6.91
CA ARG A 30 8.35 -0.90 -6.97
C ARG A 30 8.71 -1.68 -5.71
N ASN A 31 9.85 -1.37 -5.08
CA ASN A 31 10.26 -2.03 -3.84
C ASN A 31 9.28 -1.74 -2.70
N SER A 32 8.88 -0.47 -2.54
CA SER A 32 7.92 -0.08 -1.50
C SER A 32 6.54 -0.69 -1.74
N ILE A 33 6.05 -0.69 -2.98
CA ILE A 33 4.79 -1.36 -3.33
C ILE A 33 4.87 -2.86 -3.09
N ASN A 34 6.01 -3.49 -3.40
CA ASN A 34 6.22 -4.92 -3.17
C ASN A 34 6.21 -5.29 -1.67
N LYS A 35 6.71 -4.42 -0.79
CA LYS A 35 6.60 -4.64 0.67
C LYS A 35 5.15 -4.73 1.11
N LEU A 36 4.30 -3.78 0.67
CA LEU A 36 2.85 -3.84 0.92
C LEU A 36 2.21 -5.06 0.27
N TRP A 37 2.52 -5.34 -1.00
CA TRP A 37 1.97 -6.49 -1.70
C TRP A 37 2.35 -7.80 -1.02
N ARG A 38 3.60 -7.99 -0.57
CA ARG A 38 4.08 -9.24 0.05
C ARG A 38 3.80 -9.32 1.54
N ASN A 39 3.27 -8.25 2.14
CA ASN A 39 3.20 -8.07 3.58
C ASN A 39 4.56 -8.25 4.27
N ASP A 40 5.61 -7.73 3.63
CA ASP A 40 7.00 -7.88 4.06
C ASP A 40 7.54 -6.55 4.61
N ASN A 41 7.94 -6.55 5.87
CA ASN A 41 8.53 -5.40 6.57
C ASN A 41 7.75 -4.09 6.36
N VAL A 42 6.42 -4.15 6.41
CA VAL A 42 5.52 -3.00 6.16
C VAL A 42 5.78 -1.86 7.14
N SER A 43 6.12 -2.16 8.40
CA SER A 43 6.49 -1.18 9.42
C SER A 43 7.72 -0.34 9.08
N SER A 44 8.57 -0.78 8.14
CA SER A 44 9.72 0.00 7.66
C SER A 44 9.35 1.08 6.64
N LEU A 45 8.12 1.08 6.14
CA LEU A 45 7.66 2.07 5.18
C LEU A 45 7.37 3.39 5.90
N ARG A 46 7.97 4.45 5.37
CA ARG A 46 7.75 5.81 5.86
C ARG A 46 6.38 6.32 5.43
N ILE A 47 5.79 7.20 6.23
CA ILE A 47 4.47 7.79 5.97
C ILE A 47 4.45 8.54 4.62
N ASP A 48 5.53 9.25 4.28
CA ASP A 48 5.69 9.94 2.99
C ASP A 48 5.56 9.01 1.77
N THR A 49 5.85 7.71 1.94
CA THR A 49 5.70 6.69 0.91
C THR A 49 4.26 6.15 0.84
N LEU A 50 3.56 6.13 1.98
CA LEU A 50 2.20 5.60 2.09
C LEU A 50 1.15 6.61 1.65
N LEU A 51 1.37 7.91 1.89
CA LEU A 51 0.42 8.97 1.55
C LEU A 51 0.06 9.02 0.05
N PRO A 52 1.02 8.98 -0.91
CA PRO A 52 0.67 8.98 -2.34
C PRO A 52 -0.16 7.75 -2.75
N ILE A 53 0.06 6.61 -2.10
CA ILE A 53 -0.74 5.40 -2.33
C ILE A 53 -2.16 5.63 -1.83
N CYS A 54 -2.32 6.18 -0.62
CA CYS A 54 -3.61 6.52 -0.04
C CYS A 54 -4.39 7.50 -0.91
N GLU A 55 -3.74 8.57 -1.39
CA GLU A 55 -4.34 9.59 -2.26
C GLU A 55 -4.83 8.99 -3.57
N LYS A 56 -4.01 8.19 -4.26
CA LYS A 56 -4.38 7.60 -5.56
C LYS A 56 -5.41 6.49 -5.43
N LEU A 57 -5.41 5.78 -4.31
CA LEU A 57 -6.43 4.78 -4.01
C LEU A 57 -7.64 5.40 -3.29
N ASN A 58 -7.66 6.69 -3.01
CA ASN A 58 -8.74 7.36 -2.28
C ASN A 58 -9.17 6.59 -1.02
N VAL A 59 -8.20 6.26 -0.15
CA VAL A 59 -8.38 5.57 1.14
C VAL A 59 -7.64 6.33 2.24
N LYS A 60 -8.03 6.13 3.51
CA LYS A 60 -7.27 6.67 4.64
C LYS A 60 -6.06 5.78 4.94
N LEU A 61 -5.06 6.35 5.60
CA LEU A 61 -3.89 5.58 6.05
C LEU A 61 -4.28 4.41 6.98
N SER A 62 -5.26 4.62 7.85
CA SER A 62 -5.83 3.58 8.74
C SER A 62 -6.51 2.44 7.98
N ASP A 63 -7.06 2.72 6.81
CA ASP A 63 -7.69 1.69 5.99
C ASP A 63 -6.61 0.83 5.32
N LEU A 64 -5.45 1.42 5.01
CA LEU A 64 -4.31 0.76 4.38
C LEU A 64 -3.51 -0.10 5.36
N ILE A 65 -3.11 0.48 6.50
CA ILE A 65 -2.33 -0.19 7.56
C ILE A 65 -2.84 0.15 8.96
N GLU A 66 -2.80 -0.83 9.86
CA GLU A 66 -3.17 -0.67 11.27
C GLU A 66 -2.13 -1.36 12.16
N TYR A 67 -1.80 -0.72 13.29
CA TYR A 67 -0.87 -1.25 14.30
C TYR A 67 -1.67 -1.82 15.47
N ILE A 68 -1.45 -3.11 15.77
CA ILE A 68 -2.06 -3.85 16.87
C ILE A 68 -1.02 -4.47 17.81
#